data_AF-A0A7S4R1S6-F1
#
_entry.id   AF-A0A7S4R1S6-F1
#
_cell.length_a   1.000
_cell.length_b   1.000
_cell.length_c   1.000
_cell.angle_alpha   90.00
_cell.angle_beta   90.00
_cell.angle_gamma   90.00
#
_symmetry.space_group_name_H-M   'P 1'
#
loop_
_entity.id
_entity.type
_entity.pdbx_description
1 polymer ?
#
loop_
_entity_poly.entity_id
_entity_poly.type
_entity_poly.pdbx_seq_one_letter_code
_entity_poly.pdbx_strand_id
1 'polypeptide(L)'
;SIYIELDGLDDVADDQLTAESGEKEVSLTISAIGGKRRRFALSGLFAEIDSVKLERKKGKNTVVLKLQKKEEKAWYKLQEGSSIPGGGDDEEDGGMGGMGGMGGMG
;
A
#
# COMPACT_ATOMS: atom_id res chain seq x y z
N SER A 1 2.84 -8.17 6.46
CA SER A 1 1.99 -8.50 5.30
C SER A 1 1.59 -7.22 4.60
N ILE A 2 1.31 -7.28 3.30
CA ILE A 2 0.76 -6.18 2.50
C ILE A 2 -0.69 -6.55 2.16
N TYR A 3 -1.63 -5.62 2.36
CA TYR A 3 -3.04 -5.79 2.01
C TYR A 3 -3.33 -4.96 0.77
N ILE A 4 -3.93 -5.59 -0.25
CA ILE A 4 -4.29 -4.93 -1.50
C ILE A 4 -5.80 -5.09 -1.66
N GLU A 5 -6.49 -3.96 -1.64
CA GLU A 5 -7.94 -3.86 -1.79
C GLU A 5 -8.23 -3.23 -3.16
N LEU A 6 -9.05 -3.90 -3.96
CA LEU A 6 -9.38 -3.45 -5.31
C LEU A 6 -10.71 -4.07 -5.75
N ASP A 7 -11.65 -3.23 -6.15
CA ASP A 7 -12.97 -3.67 -6.59
C ASP A 7 -12.89 -4.68 -7.74
N GLY A 8 -13.73 -5.73 -7.65
CA GLY A 8 -13.77 -6.84 -8.60
C GLY A 8 -12.70 -7.92 -8.36
N LEU A 9 -11.88 -7.81 -7.30
CA LEU A 9 -10.88 -8.83 -6.97
C LEU A 9 -11.51 -10.18 -6.63
N ASP A 10 -12.73 -10.21 -6.12
CA ASP A 10 -13.43 -11.46 -5.81
C ASP A 10 -13.79 -12.26 -7.08
N ASP A 11 -14.00 -11.58 -8.21
CA ASP A 11 -14.37 -12.18 -9.50
C ASP A 11 -13.15 -12.68 -10.29
N VAL A 12 -11.92 -12.34 -9.85
CA VAL A 12 -10.69 -12.80 -10.50
C VAL A 12 -10.43 -14.27 -10.20
N ALA A 13 -10.09 -15.06 -11.22
CA ALA A 13 -9.73 -16.47 -11.04
C ALA A 13 -8.34 -16.62 -10.38
N ASP A 14 -8.12 -17.71 -9.64
CA ASP A 14 -6.88 -17.91 -8.88
C ASP A 14 -5.63 -17.99 -9.79
N ASP A 15 -5.76 -18.56 -10.98
CA ASP A 15 -4.71 -18.66 -12.00
C ASP A 15 -4.38 -17.32 -12.68
N GLN A 16 -5.23 -16.29 -12.50
CA GLN A 16 -4.99 -14.93 -12.98
C GLN A 16 -4.25 -14.07 -11.96
N LEU A 17 -3.97 -14.59 -10.76
CA LEU A 17 -3.22 -13.92 -9.72
C LEU A 17 -1.83 -14.55 -9.59
N THR A 18 -0.79 -13.75 -9.73
CA THR A 18 0.59 -14.23 -9.57
C THR A 18 1.34 -13.31 -8.63
N ALA A 19 1.88 -13.86 -7.55
CA ALA A 19 2.77 -13.14 -6.65
C ALA A 19 4.21 -13.63 -6.86
N GLU A 20 5.13 -12.68 -6.98
CA GLU A 20 6.56 -12.94 -7.19
C GLU A 20 7.35 -12.15 -6.15
N SER A 21 8.51 -12.67 -5.76
CA SER A 21 9.44 -12.00 -4.85
C SER A 21 10.88 -12.17 -5.29
N GLY A 22 11.66 -11.11 -5.14
CA GLY A 22 13.13 -11.16 -5.06
C GLY A 22 13.59 -10.89 -3.63
N GLU A 23 14.90 -10.78 -3.40
CA GLU A 23 15.44 -10.64 -2.03
C GLU A 23 14.89 -9.41 -1.30
N LYS A 24 14.76 -8.25 -1.97
CA LYS A 24 14.22 -7.00 -1.40
C LYS A 24 13.05 -6.44 -2.22
N GLU A 25 12.31 -7.29 -2.91
CA GLU A 25 11.21 -6.84 -3.75
C GLU A 25 10.07 -7.84 -3.77
N VAL A 26 8.86 -7.34 -3.99
CA VAL A 26 7.65 -8.15 -4.10
C VAL A 26 6.72 -7.54 -5.15
N SER A 27 6.05 -8.38 -5.93
CA SER A 27 5.05 -7.93 -6.88
C SER A 27 3.83 -8.85 -6.93
N LEU A 28 2.69 -8.27 -7.28
CA LEU A 28 1.45 -8.97 -7.59
C LEU A 28 1.03 -8.56 -9.00
N THR A 29 0.80 -9.56 -9.85
CA THR A 29 0.20 -9.40 -11.17
C THR A 29 -1.21 -9.94 -11.15
N ILE A 30 -2.15 -9.13 -11.64
CA ILE A 30 -3.54 -9.52 -11.91
C ILE A 30 -3.71 -9.47 -13.43
N SER A 31 -3.82 -10.64 -14.06
CA SER A 31 -3.81 -10.77 -15.52
C SER A 31 -5.00 -10.07 -16.18
N ALA A 32 -6.19 -10.14 -15.56
CA ALA A 32 -7.38 -9.44 -16.00
C ALA A 32 -8.29 -9.11 -14.81
N ILE A 33 -8.64 -7.84 -14.66
CA ILE A 33 -9.67 -7.34 -13.75
C ILE A 33 -10.35 -6.13 -14.39
N GLY A 34 -11.68 -6.17 -14.51
CA GLY A 34 -12.44 -5.15 -15.25
C GLY A 34 -11.93 -4.96 -16.69
N GLY A 35 -11.50 -6.03 -17.36
CA GLY A 35 -10.95 -6.01 -18.71
C GLY A 35 -9.53 -5.44 -18.85
N LYS A 36 -8.83 -5.17 -17.74
CA LYS A 36 -7.45 -4.63 -17.75
C LYS A 36 -6.49 -5.48 -16.93
N ARG A 37 -5.24 -5.57 -17.37
CA ARG A 37 -4.14 -6.09 -16.55
C ARG A 37 -3.74 -5.04 -15.51
N ARG A 38 -3.53 -5.46 -14.27
CA ARG A 38 -3.02 -4.60 -13.18
C ARG A 38 -1.78 -5.23 -12.56
N ARG A 39 -0.81 -4.42 -12.17
CA ARG A 39 0.39 -4.86 -11.47
C ARG A 39 0.68 -3.94 -10.29
N PHE A 40 0.87 -4.54 -9.13
CA PHE A 40 1.50 -3.92 -7.97
C PHE A 40 2.95 -4.40 -7.92
N ALA A 41 3.90 -3.50 -7.71
CA ALA A 41 5.30 -3.84 -7.54
C ALA A 41 5.91 -2.90 -6.49
N LEU A 42 6.65 -3.48 -5.56
CA LEU A 42 7.33 -2.78 -4.48
C LEU A 42 8.77 -3.29 -4.41
N SER A 43 9.73 -2.40 -4.60
CA SER A 43 11.15 -2.68 -4.48
C SER A 43 11.77 -1.90 -3.33
N GLY A 44 12.97 -2.32 -2.92
CA GLY A 44 13.67 -1.68 -1.81
C GLY A 44 13.04 -1.97 -0.46
N LEU A 45 12.58 -3.20 -0.22
CA LEU A 45 12.13 -3.63 1.11
C LEU A 45 13.22 -3.38 2.15
N PHE A 46 12.80 -2.99 3.36
CA PHE A 46 13.71 -2.64 4.45
C PHE A 46 14.73 -3.74 4.78
N ALA A 47 14.32 -5.00 4.68
CA ALA A 47 15.19 -6.15 4.83
C ALA A 47 14.80 -7.25 3.85
N GLU A 48 15.64 -8.27 3.79
CA GLU A 48 15.45 -9.36 2.84
C GLU A 48 14.30 -10.30 3.21
N ILE A 49 13.69 -10.87 2.18
CA ILE A 49 12.65 -11.89 2.26
C ILE A 49 13.09 -13.14 1.50
N ASP A 50 12.68 -14.31 1.98
CA ASP A 50 12.91 -15.57 1.29
C ASP A 50 11.84 -15.87 0.26
N SER A 51 10.61 -15.44 0.53
CA SER A 51 9.45 -15.72 -0.32
C SER A 51 8.26 -14.83 0.00
N VAL A 52 7.26 -14.87 -0.89
CA VAL A 52 5.92 -14.31 -0.68
C VAL A 52 4.86 -15.39 -0.82
N LYS A 53 3.87 -15.37 0.08
CA LYS A 53 2.65 -16.16 -0.04
C LYS A 53 1.46 -15.24 -0.31
N LEU A 54 0.72 -15.53 -1.37
CA LEU A 54 -0.54 -14.88 -1.69
C LEU A 54 -1.69 -15.57 -0.95
N GLU A 55 -2.52 -14.79 -0.24
CA GLU A 55 -3.75 -15.25 0.38
C GLU A 55 -4.92 -14.36 -0.02
N ARG A 56 -6.08 -14.95 -0.36
CA ARG A 56 -7.28 -14.20 -0.71
C ARG A 56 -8.22 -14.08 0.48
N LYS A 57 -8.84 -12.92 0.67
CA LYS A 57 -9.99 -12.74 1.54
C LYS A 57 -11.23 -12.60 0.67
N LYS A 58 -11.79 -13.75 0.25
CA LYS A 58 -12.97 -13.81 -0.62
C LYS A 58 -14.16 -13.08 0.02
N GLY A 59 -14.92 -12.35 -0.77
CA GLY A 59 -16.07 -11.54 -0.34
C GLY A 59 -15.67 -10.18 0.26
N LYS A 60 -14.39 -9.81 0.20
CA LYS A 60 -13.86 -8.52 0.69
C LYS A 60 -13.06 -7.77 -0.37
N ASN A 61 -13.03 -8.24 -1.63
CA ASN A 61 -12.22 -7.66 -2.69
C ASN A 61 -10.75 -7.40 -2.24
N THR A 62 -10.19 -8.32 -1.46
CA THR A 62 -8.87 -8.13 -0.82
C THR A 62 -7.98 -9.35 -1.03
N VAL A 63 -6.71 -9.08 -1.36
CA VAL A 63 -5.63 -10.07 -1.29
C VAL A 63 -4.54 -9.63 -0.31
N VAL A 64 -3.83 -10.60 0.24
CA VAL A 64 -2.79 -10.41 1.25
C VAL A 64 -1.51 -11.04 0.74
N LEU A 65 -0.45 -10.23 0.66
CA LEU A 65 0.90 -10.72 0.43
C LEU A 65 1.58 -10.91 1.79
N LYS A 66 1.74 -12.17 2.21
CA LYS A 66 2.51 -12.53 3.40
C LYS A 66 3.97 -12.66 3.00
N LEU A 67 4.78 -11.72 3.47
CA LEU A 67 6.23 -11.72 3.24
C LEU A 67 6.90 -12.63 4.28
N GLN A 68 7.66 -13.62 3.83
CA GLN A 68 8.49 -14.44 4.69
C GLN A 68 9.85 -13.75 4.84
N LYS A 69 10.12 -13.20 6.02
CA LYS A 69 11.42 -12.56 6.30
C LYS A 69 12.53 -13.60 6.27
N LYS A 70 13.67 -13.24 5.68
CA LYS A 70 14.88 -14.06 5.66
C LYS A 70 15.54 -14.15 7.03
N GLU A 71 15.54 -13.04 7.76
CA GLU A 71 16.03 -12.97 9.15
C GLU A 71 14.91 -12.60 10.11
N GLU A 72 14.92 -13.21 11.29
CA GLU A 72 13.99 -12.87 12.38
C GLU A 72 14.39 -11.53 13.00
N LYS A 73 13.91 -10.44 12.39
CA LYS A 73 14.14 -9.06 12.83
C LYS A 73 12.86 -8.24 12.80
N ALA A 74 12.74 -7.32 13.75
CA ALA A 74 11.67 -6.33 13.77
C ALA A 74 11.77 -5.39 12.55
N TRP A 75 10.64 -5.19 11.87
CA TRP A 75 10.55 -4.24 10.75
C TRP A 75 9.72 -3.05 11.22
N TYR A 76 10.37 -1.90 11.37
CA TYR A 76 9.71 -0.65 11.76
C TYR A 76 9.20 0.14 10.55
N LYS A 77 9.62 -0.25 9.35
CA LYS A 77 9.19 0.30 8.05
C LYS A 77 9.18 -0.81 7.02
N LEU A 78 8.38 -0.63 5.96
CA LEU A 78 8.28 -1.61 4.89
C LEU A 78 9.37 -1.40 3.82
N GLN A 79 9.65 -0.15 3.44
CA GLN A 79 10.58 0.20 2.38
C GLN A 79 11.78 1.02 2.92
N GLU A 80 12.97 0.72 2.43
CA GLU A 80 14.19 1.50 2.64
C GLU A 80 14.05 2.86 1.95
N GLY A 81 14.40 3.96 2.63
CA GLY A 81 14.32 5.31 2.04
C GLY A 81 12.94 5.98 1.97
N SER A 82 11.88 5.39 2.54
CA SER A 82 10.57 6.05 2.66
C SER A 82 10.61 7.20 3.69
N SER A 83 11.19 8.33 3.28
CA SER A 83 10.68 9.63 3.73
C SER A 83 9.35 9.76 3.03
N ILE A 84 8.22 9.80 3.73
CA ILE A 84 6.93 10.11 3.11
C ILE A 84 6.99 11.60 2.72
N PRO A 85 7.04 11.99 1.43
CA PRO A 85 6.73 13.35 1.06
C PRO A 85 5.21 13.40 0.86
N GLY A 86 4.50 13.98 1.83
CA GLY A 86 3.11 14.46 1.72
C GLY A 86 2.17 13.68 0.79
N GLY A 87 1.49 12.67 1.32
CA GLY A 87 0.12 12.39 0.88
C GLY A 87 -0.74 13.45 1.54
N GLY A 88 -1.30 14.35 0.74
CA GLY A 88 -2.10 15.48 1.20
C GLY A 88 -3.22 15.04 2.12
N ASP A 89 -3.33 15.74 3.24
CA ASP A 89 -4.57 15.82 4.00
C ASP A 89 -5.21 17.15 3.61
N ASP A 90 -6.12 17.05 2.65
CA ASP A 90 -7.25 17.95 2.51
C ASP A 90 -8.11 17.73 3.77
N GLU A 91 -7.78 18.45 4.84
CA GLU A 91 -8.73 18.74 5.91
C GLU A 91 -9.16 20.21 5.76
N GLU A 92 -10.23 20.38 4.99
CA GLU A 92 -11.19 21.46 5.22
C GLU A 92 -11.74 21.33 6.66
N ASP A 93 -11.10 21.99 7.62
CA ASP A 93 -11.74 22.32 8.90
C ASP A 93 -12.12 23.80 8.90
N GLY A 94 -13.43 24.02 8.87
CA GLY A 94 -14.06 25.33 8.83
C GLY A 94 -13.79 26.13 10.11
N GLY A 95 -12.93 27.14 10.00
CA GLY A 95 -12.79 28.21 10.98
C GLY A 95 -13.52 29.48 10.53
N MET A 96 -14.84 29.52 10.70
CA MET A 96 -15.58 30.80 10.72
C MET A 96 -15.15 31.63 11.93
N GLY A 97 -14.79 32.89 11.69
CA GLY A 97 -15.00 33.98 12.65
C GLY A 97 -13.76 34.43 13.44
N GLY A 98 -13.29 35.64 13.17
CA GLY A 98 -12.22 36.25 13.95
C GLY A 98 -11.90 37.68 13.54
N MET A 99 -12.87 38.57 13.75
CA MET A 99 -12.75 40.01 14.04
C MET A 99 -11.49 40.78 13.63
N GLY A 100 -11.72 41.88 12.90
CA GLY A 100 -10.72 42.88 12.55
C GLY A 100 -9.94 43.44 13.74
N GLY A 101 -8.61 43.45 13.58
CA GLY A 101 -7.68 44.17 14.42
C GLY A 101 -7.59 45.63 14.00
N MET A 102 -8.45 46.45 14.58
CA MET A 102 -8.32 47.90 14.62
C MET A 102 -7.47 48.27 15.83
N GLY A 103 -6.32 48.93 15.63
CA GLY A 103 -5.69 49.79 16.65
C GLY A 103 -4.20 49.59 16.94
N GLY A 104 -3.49 50.72 17.03
CA GLY A 104 -2.23 50.90 17.80
C GLY A 104 -0.99 51.18 16.94
N MET A 105 -0.68 52.45 16.63
CA MET A 105 0.22 53.35 17.39
C MET A 105 1.71 52.95 17.35
N GLY A 106 2.51 53.86 16.79
CA GLY A 106 3.96 53.83 16.73
C GLY A 106 4.47 54.83 15.71
#